data_AF-A0A942MEM2-F1
#
_entry.id   AF-A0A942MEM2-F1
#
_cell.length_a   1.000
_cell.length_b   1.000
_cell.length_c   1.000
_cell.angle_alpha   90.00
_cell.angle_beta   90.00
_cell.angle_gamma   90.00
#
_symmetry.space_group_name_H-M   'P 1'
#
loop_
_entity.id
_entity.type
_entity.pdbx_description
1 polymer ?
#
loop_
_entity_poly.entity_id
_entity_poly.type
_entity_poly.pdbx_seq_one_letter_code
_entity_poly.pdbx_strand_id
1 'polypeptide(L)'
;MLPNKNTIDKTIEALIKNGFKVMLAEDEIDAERIFWDVFSEISPRQVSYGDSLTLRGLNVLNDIKSKDIDFIETFGDDLSWKEQIQNRKRALSSDLFLTGTNAITTKG
;
A
#
# COMPACT_ATOMS: atom_id res chain seq x y z
N MET A 1 -9.93 19.58 9.26
CA MET A 1 -10.64 20.22 8.13
C MET A 1 -10.22 19.48 6.88
N LEU A 2 -11.13 18.88 6.12
CA LEU A 2 -10.77 18.20 4.88
C LEU A 2 -10.22 19.24 3.88
N PRO A 3 -9.17 18.90 3.10
CA PRO A 3 -8.67 19.79 2.06
C PRO A 3 -9.80 20.13 1.09
N ASN A 4 -9.84 21.37 0.59
CA ASN A 4 -10.85 21.73 -0.40
C ASN A 4 -10.56 21.01 -1.73
N LYS A 5 -11.59 20.88 -2.57
CA LYS A 5 -11.53 20.17 -3.85
C LYS A 5 -10.35 20.62 -4.73
N ASN A 6 -10.09 21.92 -4.77
CA ASN A 6 -8.97 22.51 -5.55
C ASN A 6 -7.60 22.01 -5.06
N THR A 7 -7.40 21.81 -3.75
CA THR A 7 -6.17 21.24 -3.20
C THR A 7 -5.97 19.78 -3.60
N ILE A 8 -7.04 18.99 -3.60
CA ILE A 8 -7.00 17.57 -4.00
C ILE A 8 -6.66 17.47 -5.50
N ASP A 9 -7.39 18.18 -6.35
CA ASP A 9 -7.19 18.14 -7.81
C ASP A 9 -5.74 18.50 -8.20
N LYS A 10 -5.19 19.58 -7.63
CA LYS A 10 -3.79 19.97 -7.84
C LYS A 10 -2.78 18.91 -7.41
N THR A 11 -3.07 18.22 -6.32
CA THR A 11 -2.18 17.17 -5.79
C THR A 11 -2.19 15.96 -6.71
N ILE A 12 -3.38 15.58 -7.21
CA ILE A 12 -3.54 14.50 -8.19
C ILE A 12 -2.79 14.85 -9.48
N GLU A 13 -2.95 16.06 -10.02
CA GLU A 13 -2.22 16.51 -11.21
C GLU A 13 -0.70 16.45 -11.03
N ALA A 14 -0.19 16.87 -9.87
CA ALA A 14 1.24 16.84 -9.57
C ALA A 14 1.78 15.40 -9.47
N LEU A 15 1.05 14.50 -8.80
CA LEU A 15 1.41 13.08 -8.71
C LEU A 15 1.41 12.41 -10.10
N ILE A 16 0.38 12.65 -10.93
CA ILE A 16 0.31 12.14 -12.29
C ILE A 16 1.49 12.65 -13.13
N LYS A 17 1.82 13.94 -13.01
CA LYS A 17 2.99 14.53 -13.68
C LYS A 17 4.32 13.89 -13.23
N ASN A 18 4.40 13.44 -11.99
CA ASN A 18 5.55 12.71 -11.43
C ASN A 18 5.54 11.20 -11.76
N GLY A 19 4.61 10.73 -12.58
CA GLY A 19 4.57 9.34 -13.09
C GLY A 19 3.77 8.37 -12.23
N PHE A 20 2.99 8.86 -11.26
CA PHE A 20 2.12 8.00 -10.46
C PHE A 20 0.78 7.73 -11.16
N LYS A 21 0.29 6.49 -11.11
CA LYS A 21 -1.13 6.17 -11.33
C LYS A 21 -1.88 6.56 -10.05
N VAL A 22 -2.85 7.46 -10.16
CA VAL A 22 -3.58 8.01 -9.01
C VAL A 22 -5.03 7.59 -9.08
N MET A 23 -5.53 7.01 -8.00
CA MET A 23 -6.93 6.66 -7.80
C MET A 23 -7.40 7.39 -6.54
N LEU A 24 -8.52 8.10 -6.62
CA LEU A 24 -9.13 8.78 -5.47
C LEU A 24 -10.27 7.91 -4.96
N ALA A 25 -10.26 7.59 -3.66
CA ALA A 25 -11.34 6.90 -2.98
C ALA A 25 -12.19 7.90 -2.19
N GLU A 26 -13.51 7.72 -2.20
CA GLU A 26 -14.42 8.58 -1.42
C GLU A 26 -14.47 8.19 0.07
N ASP A 27 -14.36 6.89 0.35
CA ASP A 27 -14.39 6.31 1.68
C ASP A 27 -13.57 5.00 1.77
N GLU A 28 -13.64 4.32 2.92
CA GLU A 28 -12.92 3.08 3.18
C GLU A 28 -13.36 1.92 2.28
N ILE A 29 -14.65 1.84 1.96
CA ILE A 29 -15.22 0.77 1.11
C ILE A 29 -14.73 0.94 -0.32
N ASP A 30 -14.75 2.19 -0.81
CA ASP A 30 -14.25 2.51 -2.14
C ASP A 30 -12.73 2.29 -2.25
N ALA A 31 -11.98 2.62 -1.20
CA ALA A 31 -10.55 2.37 -1.13
C ALA A 31 -10.22 0.86 -1.18
N GLU A 32 -10.96 0.04 -0.43
CA GLU A 32 -10.82 -1.42 -0.46
C GLU A 32 -11.12 -1.98 -1.85
N ARG A 33 -12.21 -1.53 -2.48
CA ARG A 33 -12.57 -1.95 -3.85
C ARG A 33 -11.48 -1.60 -4.86
N ILE A 34 -11.02 -0.34 -4.85
CA ILE A 34 -9.93 0.12 -5.72
C ILE A 34 -8.66 -0.70 -5.50
N PHE A 35 -8.34 -1.01 -4.24
CA PHE A 35 -7.18 -1.83 -3.90
C PHE A 35 -7.27 -3.21 -4.56
N TRP A 36 -8.41 -3.90 -4.45
CA TRP A 36 -8.57 -5.25 -5.02
C TRP A 36 -8.64 -5.26 -6.54
N ASP A 37 -9.18 -4.21 -7.16
CA ASP A 37 -9.13 -4.03 -8.62
C ASP A 37 -7.67 -3.94 -9.10
N VAL A 38 -6.86 -3.09 -8.44
CA VAL A 38 -5.42 -2.93 -8.76
C VAL A 38 -4.63 -4.20 -8.44
N PHE A 39 -4.90 -4.84 -7.31
CA PHE A 39 -4.23 -6.09 -6.93
C PHE A 39 -4.47 -7.18 -7.98
N SER A 40 -5.70 -7.28 -8.51
CA SER A 40 -6.05 -8.24 -9.56
C SER A 40 -5.38 -7.91 -10.88
N GLU A 41 -5.29 -6.62 -11.25
CA GLU A 41 -4.58 -6.16 -12.45
C GLU A 41 -3.07 -6.51 -12.40
N ILE A 42 -2.43 -6.33 -11.24
CA ILE A 42 -1.02 -6.65 -11.04
C ILE A 42 -0.79 -8.17 -10.97
N SER A 43 -1.71 -8.91 -10.35
CA SER A 43 -1.59 -10.36 -10.09
C SER A 43 -0.22 -10.77 -9.50
N PRO A 44 0.20 -10.16 -8.37
CA PRO A 44 1.53 -10.39 -7.81
C PRO A 44 1.66 -11.82 -7.26
N ARG A 45 2.87 -12.40 -7.37
CA ARG A 45 3.19 -13.71 -6.77
C ARG A 45 3.85 -13.56 -5.42
N GLN A 46 4.63 -12.49 -5.25
CA GLN A 46 5.28 -12.14 -4.00
C GLN A 46 4.87 -10.74 -3.55
N VAL A 47 4.36 -10.64 -2.32
CA VAL A 47 3.88 -9.40 -1.73
C VAL A 47 4.62 -9.15 -0.43
N SER A 48 4.99 -7.90 -0.19
CA SER A 48 5.46 -7.45 1.12
C SER A 48 4.84 -6.11 1.46
N TYR A 49 5.01 -5.69 2.71
CA TYR A 49 4.49 -4.42 3.18
C TYR A 49 5.46 -3.71 4.14
N GLY A 50 5.31 -2.40 4.21
CA GLY A 50 5.78 -1.56 5.31
C GLY A 50 4.62 -1.27 6.29
N ASP A 51 4.91 -0.64 7.42
CA ASP A 51 3.85 -0.30 8.38
C ASP A 51 2.88 0.74 7.79
N SER A 52 1.59 0.56 8.08
CA SER A 52 0.53 1.47 7.64
C SER A 52 -0.74 1.24 8.47
N LEU A 53 -1.21 2.31 9.11
CA LEU A 53 -2.47 2.29 9.84
C LEU A 53 -3.66 2.05 8.90
N THR A 54 -3.61 2.56 7.65
CA THR A 54 -4.67 2.35 6.66
C THR A 54 -4.73 0.89 6.21
N LEU A 55 -3.58 0.24 5.96
CA LEU A 55 -3.56 -1.18 5.57
C LEU A 55 -4.09 -2.08 6.70
N ARG A 56 -3.81 -1.71 7.96
CA ARG A 56 -4.38 -2.41 9.13
C ARG A 56 -5.88 -2.15 9.28
N GLY A 57 -6.32 -0.90 9.11
CA GLY A 57 -7.71 -0.48 9.24
C GLY A 57 -8.64 -1.13 8.20
N LEU A 58 -8.16 -1.29 6.97
CA LEU A 58 -8.90 -1.95 5.88
C LEU A 58 -8.78 -3.49 5.89
N ASN A 59 -8.09 -4.09 6.86
CA ASN A 59 -7.86 -5.54 6.98
C ASN A 59 -7.18 -6.24 5.77
N VAL A 60 -6.77 -5.49 4.73
CA VAL A 60 -6.22 -6.04 3.48
C VAL A 60 -5.03 -6.98 3.69
N LEU A 61 -4.19 -6.75 4.71
CA LEU A 61 -3.02 -7.61 4.97
C LEU A 61 -3.42 -9.04 5.35
N ASN A 62 -4.47 -9.21 6.15
CA ASN A 62 -4.94 -10.53 6.55
C ASN A 62 -5.58 -11.25 5.35
N ASP A 63 -6.32 -10.51 4.53
CA ASP A 63 -6.95 -11.07 3.35
C ASP A 63 -5.93 -11.49 2.30
N ILE A 64 -4.85 -10.72 2.11
CA ILE A 64 -3.71 -11.10 1.27
C ILE A 64 -3.02 -12.36 1.81
N LYS A 65 -2.74 -12.43 3.12
CA LYS A 65 -2.14 -13.62 3.77
C LYS A 65 -2.98 -14.89 3.61
N SER A 66 -4.29 -14.75 3.42
CA SER A 66 -5.19 -15.90 3.19
C SER A 66 -5.14 -16.44 1.76
N LYS A 67 -4.52 -15.71 0.82
CA LYS A 67 -4.36 -16.13 -0.58
C LYS A 67 -3.13 -17.01 -0.76
N ASP A 68 -3.12 -17.79 -1.83
CA ASP A 68 -1.98 -18.61 -2.24
C ASP A 68 -0.90 -17.74 -2.93
N ILE A 69 -0.21 -16.92 -2.13
CA ILE A 69 0.87 -16.04 -2.57
C ILE A 69 2.03 -16.07 -1.55
N ASP A 70 3.25 -15.73 -2.01
CA ASP A 70 4.41 -15.57 -1.12
C ASP A 70 4.31 -14.21 -0.40
N PHE A 71 3.72 -14.22 0.79
CA PHE A 71 3.63 -13.04 1.64
C PHE A 71 4.85 -12.95 2.58
N ILE A 72 5.69 -11.93 2.39
CA ILE A 72 6.87 -11.69 3.21
C ILE A 72 6.47 -10.86 4.44
N GLU A 73 6.43 -11.51 5.60
CA GLU A 73 6.19 -10.85 6.89
C GLU A 73 7.47 -10.14 7.38
N THR A 74 7.40 -8.83 7.61
CA THR A 74 8.55 -7.98 7.98
C THR A 74 8.48 -7.45 9.42
N PHE A 75 7.34 -7.64 10.11
CA PHE A 75 7.08 -7.16 11.47
C PHE A 75 6.49 -8.22 12.41
N GLY A 76 6.45 -9.50 12.01
CA GLY A 76 5.90 -10.58 12.82
C GLY A 76 6.55 -10.70 14.20
N ASP A 77 5.73 -10.78 15.25
CA ASP A 77 6.16 -10.89 16.65
C ASP A 77 6.89 -12.21 16.95
N ASP A 78 6.66 -13.22 16.12
CA ASP A 78 7.30 -14.53 16.16
C ASP A 78 8.69 -14.57 15.52
N LEU A 79 9.09 -13.51 14.80
CA LEU A 79 10.36 -13.42 14.09
C LEU A 79 11.47 -12.87 14.99
N SER A 80 12.62 -13.55 15.00
CA SER A 80 13.84 -12.98 15.56
C SER A 80 14.26 -11.72 14.78
N TRP A 81 15.05 -10.85 15.43
CA TRP A 81 15.59 -9.65 14.77
C TRP A 81 16.33 -9.97 13.47
N LYS A 82 17.06 -11.08 13.43
CA LYS A 82 17.80 -11.51 12.23
C LYS A 82 16.84 -11.89 11.10
N GLU A 83 15.77 -12.62 11.41
CA GLU A 83 14.73 -12.97 10.42
C GLU A 83 14.01 -11.74 9.90
N GLN A 84 13.64 -10.81 10.78
CA GLN A 84 13.03 -9.53 10.37
C GLN A 84 13.93 -8.76 9.39
N ILE A 85 15.24 -8.67 9.67
CA ILE A 85 16.19 -8.00 8.76
C ILE A 85 16.31 -8.73 7.42
N GLN A 86 16.32 -10.07 7.40
CA GLN A 86 16.36 -10.82 6.14
C GLN A 86 15.07 -10.65 5.34
N ASN A 87 13.91 -10.68 6.01
CA ASN A 87 12.63 -10.47 5.36
C ASN A 87 12.51 -9.06 4.80
N ARG A 88 12.95 -8.02 5.53
CA ARG A 88 13.02 -6.64 5.01
C ARG A 88 13.92 -6.51 3.79
N LYS A 89 15.02 -7.26 3.71
CA LYS A 89 15.87 -7.28 2.50
C LYS A 89 15.16 -7.96 1.33
N ARG A 90 14.50 -9.10 1.56
CA ARG A 90 13.72 -9.81 0.54
C ARG A 90 12.56 -8.96 0.01
N ALA A 91 11.89 -8.23 0.90
CA ALA A 91 10.76 -7.36 0.60
C ALA A 91 11.06 -6.31 -0.48
N LEU A 92 12.29 -5.81 -0.56
CA LEU A 92 12.72 -4.81 -1.55
C LEU A 92 12.68 -5.34 -2.99
N SER A 93 12.61 -6.66 -3.17
CA SER A 93 12.54 -7.33 -4.46
C SER A 93 11.18 -7.99 -4.72
N SER A 94 10.16 -7.69 -3.91
CA SER A 94 8.81 -8.22 -4.10
C SER A 94 8.13 -7.63 -5.35
N ASP A 95 7.16 -8.36 -5.92
CA ASP A 95 6.39 -7.89 -7.08
C ASP A 95 5.52 -6.68 -6.70
N LEU A 96 4.98 -6.71 -5.47
CA LEU A 96 4.16 -5.64 -4.91
C LEU A 96 4.59 -5.33 -3.48
N PHE A 97 5.03 -4.09 -3.26
CA PHE A 97 5.33 -3.56 -1.93
C PHE A 97 4.27 -2.55 -1.50
N LEU A 98 3.53 -2.86 -0.43
CA LEU A 98 2.46 -2.01 0.09
C LEU A 98 2.98 -1.06 1.16
N THR A 99 2.69 0.23 1.05
CA THR A 99 3.13 1.22 2.03
C THR A 99 2.14 2.39 2.12
N GLY A 100 2.07 2.99 3.31
CA GLY A 100 1.35 4.25 3.53
C GLY A 100 2.31 5.44 3.49
N THR A 101 1.74 6.63 3.43
CA THR A 101 2.48 7.88 3.69
C THR A 101 1.73 8.70 4.73
N ASN A 102 2.47 9.42 5.56
CA ASN A 102 1.88 10.27 6.60
C ASN A 102 1.24 11.53 6.01
N ALA A 103 1.80 12.04 4.92
CA ALA A 103 1.34 13.25 4.27
C ALA A 103 1.78 13.29 2.80
N ILE A 104 0.99 13.99 1.99
CA ILE A 104 1.31 14.33 0.60
C ILE A 104 1.19 15.84 0.47
N THR A 105 2.11 16.46 -0.27
CA THR A 105 2.06 17.90 -0.54
C THR A 105 1.43 18.17 -1.90
N THR A 106 0.94 19.39 -2.12
CA THR A 106 0.39 19.79 -3.43
C THR A 106 1.42 19.82 -4.57
N LYS A 107 2.70 19.55 -4.29
CA LYS A 107 3.77 19.46 -5.28
C LYS A 107 4.00 18.04 -5.82
N GLY A 108 3.23 17.07 -5.35
CA GLY A 108 3.41 15.65 -5.68
C GLY A 108 4.50 15.04 -4.84
#